data_AF-A0A545SX22-F1
#
_entry.id   AF-A0A545SX22-F1
#
_cell.length_a   1.000
_cell.length_b   1.000
_cell.length_c   1.000
_cell.angle_alpha   90.00
_cell.angle_beta   90.00
_cell.angle_gamma   90.00
#
_symmetry.space_group_name_H-M   'P 1'
#
loop_
_entity.id
_entity.type
_entity.pdbx_description
1 polymer ?
#
loop_
_entity_poly.entity_id
_entity_poly.type
_entity_poly.pdbx_seq_one_letter_code
_entity_poly.pdbx_strand_id
1 'polypeptide(L)'
;MKHFDKKAVKILLDAHWKSGWLDKTAVGASDDDILYAKSKGYWFDPIRTDHDDLVLKLARARREITPKEVGDAFLASLSSRRLELRSALGSFAFARQFPDHKMSPSEIRTVPSGAVQCQVCGHYGFNEPQAEDLNVLNFERHKWGGVRHDDVIYAWFDLSQFRREPQISPTKADVEIFQTILGIAANLPDDASPSVLARELREAVKSNLDERRVLIEILSMAGVLKPRNRPSYDREFVNPSQRQHTGQHNNDWGYPAIWWRGSDGVNASALAVFFPDIEFAEKQG
;
A
#
# COMPACT_ATOMS: atom_id res chain seq x y z
N MET A 1 10.46 -23.12 0.66
CA MET A 1 9.94 -21.93 1.38
C MET A 1 10.97 -20.81 1.18
N LYS A 2 10.62 -19.69 0.54
CA LYS A 2 11.61 -18.64 0.22
C LYS A 2 11.85 -17.80 1.47
N HIS A 3 13.07 -17.84 1.99
CA HIS A 3 13.52 -17.00 3.11
C HIS A 3 13.86 -15.60 2.60
N PHE A 4 13.74 -14.58 3.46
CA PHE A 4 14.13 -13.21 3.14
C PHE A 4 15.60 -13.14 2.71
N ASP A 5 15.87 -12.63 1.50
CA ASP A 5 17.22 -12.60 0.91
C ASP A 5 17.76 -11.17 0.83
N LYS A 6 18.64 -10.83 1.78
CA LYS A 6 19.23 -9.49 1.90
C LYS A 6 20.01 -9.05 0.67
N LYS A 7 20.69 -9.99 -0.02
CA LYS A 7 21.47 -9.67 -1.22
C LYS A 7 20.54 -9.33 -2.37
N ALA A 8 19.49 -10.14 -2.58
CA ALA A 8 18.51 -9.89 -3.64
C ALA A 8 17.75 -8.57 -3.44
N VAL A 9 17.34 -8.26 -2.21
CA VAL A 9 16.75 -6.94 -1.88
C VAL A 9 17.73 -5.82 -2.18
N LYS A 10 19.00 -5.95 -1.79
CA LYS A 10 19.99 -4.91 -2.05
C LYS A 10 20.17 -4.65 -3.56
N ILE A 11 20.24 -5.69 -4.38
CA ILE A 11 20.33 -5.58 -5.84
C ILE A 11 19.13 -4.79 -6.38
N LEU A 12 17.92 -5.17 -5.96
CA LEU A 12 16.69 -4.49 -6.37
C LEU A 12 16.69 -3.00 -6.00
N LEU A 13 17.10 -2.67 -4.77
CA LEU A 13 17.17 -1.29 -4.29
C LEU A 13 18.22 -0.47 -5.04
N ASP A 14 19.43 -1.00 -5.20
CA ASP A 14 20.53 -0.30 -5.87
C ASP A 14 20.26 -0.08 -7.36
N ALA A 15 19.45 -0.94 -7.99
CA ALA A 15 19.06 -0.83 -9.40
C ALA A 15 18.13 0.35 -9.68
N HIS A 16 17.41 0.85 -8.67
CA HIS A 16 16.43 1.93 -8.83
C HIS A 16 16.79 3.20 -8.04
N TRP A 17 17.57 3.07 -6.96
CA TRP A 17 17.76 4.15 -5.99
C TRP A 17 19.17 4.19 -5.40
N LYS A 18 19.81 5.37 -5.47
CA LYS A 18 21.03 5.69 -4.71
C LYS A 18 20.79 6.90 -3.80
N SER A 19 21.14 8.10 -4.27
CA SER A 19 20.79 9.40 -3.65
C SER A 19 19.53 10.02 -4.26
N GLY A 20 18.75 9.21 -4.98
CA GLY A 20 17.59 9.59 -5.77
C GLY A 20 17.29 8.48 -6.80
N TRP A 21 16.24 8.68 -7.59
CA TRP A 21 15.91 7.81 -8.72
C TRP A 21 17.08 7.74 -9.71
N LEU A 22 17.40 6.53 -10.15
CA LEU A 22 18.31 6.32 -11.28
C LEU A 22 17.57 6.55 -12.59
N ASP A 23 18.32 6.87 -13.65
CA ASP A 23 17.78 7.03 -14.99
C ASP A 23 17.11 5.73 -15.46
N LYS A 24 15.88 5.84 -15.98
CA LYS A 24 15.10 4.69 -16.48
C LYS A 24 15.81 3.89 -17.57
N THR A 25 16.78 4.50 -18.26
CA THR A 25 17.56 3.84 -19.32
C THR A 25 18.75 3.04 -18.80
N ALA A 26 19.11 3.18 -17.52
CA ALA A 26 20.24 2.50 -16.91
C ALA A 26 19.72 1.46 -15.90
N VAL A 27 19.74 0.18 -16.28
CA VAL A 27 19.57 -0.90 -15.29
C VAL A 27 20.81 -0.88 -14.40
N GLY A 28 20.65 -0.40 -13.17
CA GLY A 28 21.77 -0.24 -12.22
C GLY A 28 22.36 -1.54 -11.67
N ALA A 29 22.10 -2.69 -12.29
CA ALA A 29 22.49 -4.03 -11.85
C ALA A 29 23.18 -4.81 -12.98
N SER A 30 24.17 -5.63 -12.61
CA SER A 30 24.85 -6.54 -13.53
C SER A 30 23.97 -7.74 -13.92
N ASP A 31 24.28 -8.42 -15.02
CA ASP A 31 23.55 -9.62 -15.46
C ASP A 31 23.55 -10.72 -14.38
N ASP A 32 24.69 -10.93 -13.72
CA ASP A 32 24.82 -11.91 -12.62
C ASP A 32 23.95 -11.54 -11.41
N ASP A 33 23.86 -10.24 -11.08
CA ASP A 33 23.00 -9.75 -10.01
C ASP A 33 21.52 -9.89 -10.37
N ILE A 34 21.15 -9.60 -11.61
CA ILE A 34 19.78 -9.81 -12.11
C ILE A 34 19.41 -11.29 -12.04
N LEU A 35 20.28 -12.18 -12.54
CA LEU A 35 20.07 -13.63 -12.47
C LEU A 35 19.94 -14.12 -11.03
N TYR A 36 20.79 -13.61 -10.12
CA TYR A 36 20.70 -13.91 -8.71
C TYR A 36 19.37 -13.44 -8.11
N ALA A 37 19.00 -12.17 -8.27
CA ALA A 37 17.77 -11.60 -7.73
C ALA A 37 16.53 -12.29 -8.30
N LYS A 38 16.55 -12.66 -9.58
CA LYS A 38 15.50 -13.45 -10.24
C LYS A 38 15.38 -14.84 -9.62
N SER A 39 16.50 -15.53 -9.38
CA SER A 39 16.51 -16.84 -8.70
C SER A 39 15.89 -16.80 -7.29
N LYS A 40 16.00 -15.64 -6.62
CA LYS A 40 15.42 -15.39 -5.30
C LYS A 40 13.97 -14.87 -5.37
N GLY A 41 13.48 -14.48 -6.55
CA GLY A 41 12.13 -13.95 -6.76
C GLY A 41 11.97 -12.47 -6.41
N TYR A 42 13.05 -11.69 -6.48
CA TYR A 42 13.04 -10.25 -6.28
C TYR A 42 13.13 -9.46 -7.58
N TRP A 43 13.46 -10.15 -8.69
CA TRP A 43 13.51 -9.60 -10.04
C TRP A 43 12.57 -10.38 -10.96
N PHE A 44 11.89 -9.67 -11.85
CA PHE A 44 10.84 -10.20 -12.71
C PHE A 44 11.09 -9.80 -14.17
N ASP A 45 10.72 -10.69 -15.08
CA ASP A 45 10.58 -10.32 -16.48
C ASP A 45 9.33 -9.44 -16.63
N PRO A 46 9.33 -8.47 -17.58
CA PRO A 46 8.13 -7.69 -17.87
C PRO A 46 6.98 -8.60 -18.27
N ILE A 47 5.77 -8.25 -17.83
CA ILE A 47 4.56 -8.95 -18.24
C ILE A 47 3.85 -8.15 -19.32
N ARG A 48 3.15 -8.84 -20.23
CA ARG A 48 2.20 -8.20 -21.13
C ARG A 48 0.80 -8.32 -20.55
N THR A 49 0.14 -7.19 -20.30
CA THR A 49 -1.20 -7.15 -19.70
C THR A 49 -1.98 -5.94 -20.18
N ASP A 50 -3.30 -6.04 -20.13
CA ASP A 50 -4.21 -4.91 -20.31
C ASP A 50 -5.01 -4.67 -19.02
N HIS A 51 -5.89 -3.66 -19.06
CA HIS A 51 -6.75 -3.29 -17.93
C HIS A 51 -7.65 -4.44 -17.47
N ASP A 52 -8.33 -5.11 -18.41
CA ASP A 52 -9.34 -6.12 -18.07
C ASP A 52 -8.71 -7.37 -17.47
N ASP A 53 -7.55 -7.77 -17.99
CA ASP A 53 -6.75 -8.86 -17.44
C ASP A 53 -6.26 -8.51 -16.02
N LEU A 54 -5.83 -7.26 -15.79
CA LEU A 54 -5.46 -6.79 -14.45
C LEU A 54 -6.61 -6.82 -13.45
N VAL A 55 -7.82 -6.42 -13.87
CA VAL A 55 -9.03 -6.52 -13.04
C VAL A 55 -9.29 -7.97 -12.63
N LEU A 56 -9.23 -8.91 -13.58
CA LEU A 56 -9.43 -10.33 -13.31
C LEU A 56 -8.33 -10.91 -12.40
N LYS A 57 -7.08 -10.53 -12.63
CA LYS A 57 -5.92 -10.94 -11.83
C LYS A 57 -6.04 -10.43 -10.38
N LEU A 58 -6.41 -9.17 -10.18
CA LEU A 58 -6.63 -8.60 -8.85
C LEU A 58 -7.79 -9.30 -8.13
N ALA A 59 -8.90 -9.54 -8.83
CA ALA A 59 -10.07 -10.22 -8.28
C ALA A 59 -9.77 -11.67 -7.84
N ARG A 60 -8.84 -12.36 -8.52
CA ARG A 60 -8.36 -13.68 -8.10
C ARG A 60 -7.44 -13.58 -6.88
N ALA A 61 -6.43 -12.71 -6.92
CA ALA A 61 -5.46 -12.55 -5.84
C ALA A 61 -6.13 -12.21 -4.50
N ARG A 62 -7.13 -11.31 -4.50
CA ARG A 62 -7.85 -10.95 -3.27
C ARG A 62 -8.65 -12.10 -2.64
N ARG A 63 -9.11 -13.08 -3.42
CA ARG A 63 -9.95 -14.20 -2.92
C ARG A 63 -9.12 -15.22 -2.14
N GLU A 64 -7.80 -15.21 -2.31
CA GLU A 64 -6.86 -16.13 -1.66
C GLU A 64 -6.28 -15.59 -0.34
N ILE A 65 -6.76 -14.42 0.10
CA ILE A 65 -6.23 -13.67 1.23
C ILE A 65 -7.39 -13.25 2.14
N THR A 66 -7.21 -13.43 3.44
CA THR A 66 -8.15 -13.00 4.47
C THR A 66 -7.73 -11.65 5.06
N PRO A 67 -8.68 -10.86 5.61
CA PRO A 67 -8.35 -9.63 6.33
C PRO A 67 -7.34 -9.83 7.47
N LYS A 68 -7.46 -10.96 8.20
CA LYS A 68 -6.56 -11.27 9.32
C LYS A 68 -5.13 -11.54 8.83
N GLU A 69 -4.93 -12.26 7.73
CA GLU A 69 -3.58 -12.54 7.21
C GLU A 69 -2.81 -11.25 6.90
N VAL A 70 -3.43 -10.28 6.24
CA VAL A 70 -2.77 -8.99 5.95
C VAL A 70 -2.61 -8.11 7.18
N GLY A 71 -3.53 -8.19 8.15
CA GLY A 71 -3.39 -7.51 9.43
C GLY A 71 -2.23 -8.07 10.28
N ASP A 72 -2.13 -9.40 10.37
CA ASP A 72 -1.04 -10.10 11.06
C ASP A 72 0.32 -9.75 10.44
N ALA A 73 0.41 -9.68 9.11
CA ALA A 73 1.62 -9.27 8.41
C ALA A 73 1.96 -7.79 8.63
N PHE A 74 0.96 -6.91 8.63
CA PHE A 74 1.13 -5.51 8.98
C PHE A 74 1.71 -5.36 10.39
N LEU A 75 1.15 -6.07 11.38
CA LEU A 75 1.66 -6.08 12.74
C LEU A 75 3.10 -6.59 12.78
N ALA A 76 3.39 -7.77 12.20
CA ALA A 76 4.72 -8.36 12.16
C ALA A 76 5.79 -7.46 11.51
N SER A 77 5.38 -6.49 10.69
CA SER A 77 6.27 -5.51 10.08
C SER A 77 6.78 -4.42 11.06
N LEU A 78 6.11 -4.23 12.21
CA LEU A 78 6.31 -3.06 13.06
C LEU A 78 7.62 -3.15 13.83
N SER A 79 7.89 -4.27 14.50
CA SER A 79 9.18 -4.49 15.19
C SER A 79 10.29 -4.93 14.23
N SER A 80 9.95 -5.72 13.20
CA SER A 80 10.93 -6.27 12.26
C SER A 80 11.43 -5.26 11.22
N ARG A 81 10.66 -4.18 11.00
CA ARG A 81 10.86 -3.19 9.93
C ARG A 81 10.89 -3.83 8.52
N ARG A 82 10.26 -4.99 8.34
CA ARG A 82 10.06 -5.61 7.02
C ARG A 82 8.90 -4.91 6.31
N LEU A 83 9.21 -3.85 5.57
CA LEU A 83 8.22 -2.95 4.97
C LEU A 83 7.31 -3.65 3.96
N GLU A 84 7.80 -4.69 3.30
CA GLU A 84 7.00 -5.48 2.36
C GLU A 84 5.84 -6.24 3.02
N LEU A 85 5.92 -6.50 4.33
CA LEU A 85 4.86 -7.19 5.08
C LEU A 85 3.67 -6.27 5.35
N ARG A 86 3.88 -4.95 5.52
CA ARG A 86 2.78 -4.00 5.73
C ARG A 86 2.06 -3.60 4.45
N SER A 87 2.75 -3.66 3.30
CA SER A 87 2.19 -3.19 2.03
C SER A 87 0.89 -3.89 1.66
N ALA A 88 0.84 -5.21 1.87
CA ALA A 88 -0.30 -6.05 1.51
C ALA A 88 -1.62 -5.58 2.13
N LEU A 89 -1.61 -4.98 3.32
CA LEU A 89 -2.83 -4.44 3.94
C LEU A 89 -3.42 -3.29 3.13
N GLY A 90 -2.60 -2.37 2.61
CA GLY A 90 -3.07 -1.25 1.79
C GLY A 90 -3.67 -1.74 0.47
N SER A 91 -2.94 -2.63 -0.22
CA SER A 91 -3.38 -3.25 -1.47
C SER A 91 -4.67 -4.07 -1.27
N PHE A 92 -4.76 -4.82 -0.17
CA PHE A 92 -5.94 -5.62 0.14
C PHE A 92 -7.14 -4.74 0.49
N ALA A 93 -6.94 -3.67 1.26
CA ALA A 93 -8.02 -2.73 1.56
C ALA A 93 -8.64 -2.15 0.28
N PHE A 94 -7.82 -1.70 -0.66
CA PHE A 94 -8.26 -1.27 -1.99
C PHE A 94 -8.99 -2.38 -2.76
N ALA A 95 -8.41 -3.59 -2.79
CA ALA A 95 -8.93 -4.72 -3.55
C ALA A 95 -10.20 -5.35 -2.97
N ARG A 96 -10.44 -5.21 -1.67
CA ARG A 96 -11.47 -5.96 -0.93
C ARG A 96 -12.86 -5.78 -1.52
N GLN A 97 -13.22 -4.54 -1.85
CA GLN A 97 -14.52 -4.19 -2.45
C GLN A 97 -14.43 -3.87 -3.94
N PHE A 98 -13.28 -4.12 -4.57
CA PHE A 98 -13.01 -3.81 -5.96
C PHE A 98 -14.07 -4.44 -6.90
N PRO A 99 -14.76 -3.65 -7.74
CA PRO A 99 -15.82 -4.15 -8.58
C PRO A 99 -15.26 -4.92 -9.78
N ASP A 100 -15.95 -5.99 -10.18
CA ASP A 100 -15.73 -6.58 -11.49
C ASP A 100 -16.26 -5.60 -12.54
N HIS A 101 -15.40 -5.18 -13.48
CA HIS A 101 -15.76 -4.22 -14.52
C HIS A 101 -14.84 -4.39 -15.73
N LYS A 102 -15.24 -3.73 -16.82
CA LYS A 102 -14.46 -3.60 -18.06
C LYS A 102 -13.88 -2.19 -18.14
N MET A 103 -12.86 -2.01 -18.98
CA MET A 103 -12.31 -0.69 -19.25
C MET A 103 -13.44 0.29 -19.62
N SER A 104 -13.59 1.34 -18.80
CA SER A 104 -14.57 2.41 -18.98
C SER A 104 -13.82 3.72 -19.16
N PRO A 105 -13.47 4.12 -20.39
CA PRO A 105 -12.57 5.23 -20.65
C PRO A 105 -13.17 6.56 -20.18
N SER A 106 -12.35 7.39 -19.53
CA SER A 106 -12.70 8.76 -19.19
C SER A 106 -12.51 9.68 -20.41
N GLU A 107 -13.60 10.34 -20.84
CA GLU A 107 -13.55 11.36 -21.91
C GLU A 107 -12.61 12.53 -21.57
N ILE A 108 -12.33 12.75 -20.29
CA ILE A 108 -11.62 13.94 -19.79
C ILE A 108 -10.10 13.69 -19.67
N ARG A 109 -9.64 12.44 -19.64
CA ARG A 109 -8.24 12.11 -19.30
C ARG A 109 -7.62 11.08 -20.22
N THR A 110 -7.27 11.54 -21.42
CA THR A 110 -6.21 10.91 -22.23
C THR A 110 -4.90 11.63 -21.94
N VAL A 111 -3.90 10.90 -21.46
CA VAL A 111 -2.56 11.47 -21.20
C VAL A 111 -1.71 11.43 -22.48
N PRO A 112 -0.61 12.22 -22.59
CA PRO A 112 0.22 12.27 -23.79
C PRO A 112 0.77 10.91 -24.26
N SER A 113 0.87 9.91 -23.38
CA SER A 113 1.26 8.55 -23.74
C SER A 113 0.20 7.79 -24.55
N GLY A 114 -1.03 8.32 -24.67
CA GLY A 114 -2.17 7.63 -25.26
C GLY A 114 -2.93 6.72 -24.29
N ALA A 115 -2.50 6.63 -23.02
CA ALA A 115 -3.24 5.92 -22.01
C ALA A 115 -4.53 6.68 -21.62
N VAL A 116 -5.58 5.93 -21.31
CA VAL A 116 -6.87 6.46 -20.88
C VAL A 116 -7.17 5.99 -19.48
N GLN A 117 -7.64 6.91 -18.64
CA GLN A 117 -8.04 6.57 -17.27
C GLN A 117 -9.39 5.83 -17.26
N CYS A 118 -9.47 4.70 -16.57
CA CYS A 118 -10.74 4.05 -16.28
C CYS A 118 -11.55 4.86 -15.24
N GLN A 119 -12.79 5.22 -15.57
CA GLN A 119 -13.68 5.97 -14.67
C GLN A 119 -14.09 5.18 -13.42
N VAL A 120 -14.06 3.84 -13.50
CA VAL A 120 -14.42 2.96 -12.38
C VAL A 120 -13.26 2.83 -11.41
N CYS A 121 -12.11 2.30 -11.83
CA CYS A 121 -11.02 1.98 -10.91
C CYS A 121 -9.91 3.05 -10.81
N GLY A 122 -9.78 3.92 -11.82
CA GLY A 122 -8.76 4.96 -11.90
C GLY A 122 -7.45 4.54 -12.55
N HIS A 123 -7.29 3.26 -12.89
CA HIS A 123 -6.12 2.75 -13.58
C HIS A 123 -6.04 3.30 -15.01
N TYR A 124 -4.84 3.67 -15.44
CA TYR A 124 -4.58 4.10 -16.81
C TYR A 124 -4.25 2.87 -17.65
N GLY A 125 -5.08 2.57 -18.64
CA GLY A 125 -4.85 1.47 -19.56
C GLY A 125 -4.70 1.94 -21.00
N PHE A 126 -4.25 1.03 -21.84
CA PHE A 126 -4.09 1.22 -23.27
C PHE A 126 -5.02 0.25 -24.01
N ASN A 127 -5.31 0.54 -25.27
CA ASN A 127 -6.13 -0.35 -26.11
C ASN A 127 -5.43 -1.70 -26.39
N GLU A 128 -4.09 -1.69 -26.39
CA GLU A 128 -3.27 -2.88 -26.60
C GLU A 128 -2.50 -3.22 -25.32
N PRO A 129 -2.29 -4.52 -25.01
CA PRO A 129 -1.49 -4.93 -23.88
C PRO A 129 -0.08 -4.32 -23.88
N GLN A 130 0.31 -3.71 -22.76
CA GLN A 130 1.62 -3.09 -22.59
C GLN A 130 2.58 -4.00 -21.84
N ALA A 131 3.87 -3.79 -22.07
CA ALA A 131 4.92 -4.40 -21.27
C ALA A 131 5.07 -3.63 -19.96
N GLU A 132 4.73 -4.27 -18.85
CA GLU A 132 4.79 -3.68 -17.52
C GLU A 132 6.01 -4.20 -16.76
N ASP A 133 6.84 -3.28 -16.28
CA ASP A 133 7.99 -3.59 -15.45
C ASP A 133 7.57 -3.73 -13.98
N LEU A 134 7.58 -4.97 -13.48
CA LEU A 134 7.21 -5.27 -12.10
C LEU A 134 8.33 -4.94 -11.09
N ASN A 135 9.55 -4.68 -11.55
CA ASN A 135 10.70 -4.47 -10.68
C ASN A 135 10.58 -3.14 -9.93
N VAL A 136 10.07 -2.08 -10.56
CA VAL A 136 9.80 -0.81 -9.87
C VAL A 136 8.74 -0.97 -8.78
N LEU A 137 7.71 -1.80 -9.01
CA LEU A 137 6.67 -2.09 -8.03
C LEU A 137 7.26 -2.85 -6.82
N ASN A 138 8.10 -3.86 -7.09
CA ASN A 138 8.77 -4.60 -6.02
C ASN A 138 9.77 -3.73 -5.26
N PHE A 139 10.47 -2.85 -5.96
CA PHE A 139 11.37 -1.87 -5.35
C PHE A 139 10.59 -1.00 -4.35
N GLU A 140 9.48 -0.40 -4.77
CA GLU A 140 8.65 0.45 -3.90
C GLU A 140 8.08 -0.31 -2.70
N ARG A 141 7.65 -1.56 -2.92
CA ARG A 141 7.19 -2.48 -1.87
C ARG A 141 8.24 -2.66 -0.78
N HIS A 142 9.51 -2.88 -1.13
CA HIS A 142 10.60 -3.06 -0.17
C HIS A 142 11.21 -1.75 0.36
N LYS A 143 11.16 -0.67 -0.41
CA LYS A 143 11.81 0.61 -0.06
C LYS A 143 11.01 1.41 0.96
N TRP A 144 9.70 1.48 0.77
CA TRP A 144 8.82 2.34 1.58
C TRP A 144 7.62 1.60 2.17
N GLY A 145 7.39 0.35 1.76
CA GLY A 145 6.19 -0.42 2.12
C GLY A 145 5.03 -0.19 1.14
N GLY A 146 5.36 0.19 -0.11
CA GLY A 146 4.40 0.51 -1.16
C GLY A 146 3.92 1.96 -1.14
N VAL A 147 3.81 2.58 -2.32
CA VAL A 147 3.46 4.02 -2.46
C VAL A 147 2.26 4.28 -3.37
N ARG A 148 1.65 3.22 -3.92
CA ARG A 148 0.56 3.31 -4.91
C ARG A 148 -0.46 2.18 -4.72
N HIS A 149 -0.84 1.92 -3.47
CA HIS A 149 -1.74 0.82 -3.09
C HIS A 149 -3.12 0.86 -3.79
N ASP A 150 -3.54 2.03 -4.31
CA ASP A 150 -4.78 2.21 -5.06
C ASP A 150 -4.61 2.16 -6.59
N ASP A 151 -3.43 1.75 -7.06
CA ASP A 151 -3.18 1.36 -8.45
C ASP A 151 -3.35 -0.15 -8.65
N VAL A 152 -4.06 -0.53 -9.70
CA VAL A 152 -4.54 -1.90 -9.92
C VAL A 152 -3.39 -2.88 -10.16
N ILE A 153 -2.38 -2.49 -10.93
CA ILE A 153 -1.22 -3.37 -11.19
C ILE A 153 -0.37 -3.54 -9.93
N TYR A 154 -0.14 -2.46 -9.16
CA TYR A 154 0.55 -2.57 -7.88
C TYR A 154 -0.20 -3.47 -6.91
N ALA A 155 -1.50 -3.23 -6.69
CA ALA A 155 -2.29 -4.02 -5.76
C ALA A 155 -2.31 -5.51 -6.15
N TRP A 156 -2.42 -5.82 -7.44
CA TRP A 156 -2.34 -7.20 -7.91
C TRP A 156 -0.95 -7.80 -7.65
N PHE A 157 0.11 -7.07 -8.00
CA PHE A 157 1.49 -7.53 -7.84
C PHE A 157 1.80 -7.81 -6.36
N ASP A 158 1.46 -6.87 -5.49
CA ASP A 158 1.74 -6.93 -4.05
C ASP A 158 0.99 -8.08 -3.38
N LEU A 159 -0.31 -8.24 -3.64
CA LEU A 159 -1.09 -9.38 -3.13
C LEU A 159 -0.58 -10.72 -3.68
N SER A 160 -0.15 -10.76 -4.94
CA SER A 160 0.44 -11.96 -5.54
C SER A 160 1.77 -12.33 -4.89
N GLN A 161 2.61 -11.36 -4.51
CA GLN A 161 3.85 -11.64 -3.77
C GLN A 161 3.54 -12.05 -2.34
N PHE A 162 2.62 -11.36 -1.66
CA PHE A 162 2.20 -11.67 -0.30
C PHE A 162 1.79 -13.15 -0.16
N ARG A 163 0.97 -13.66 -1.09
CA ARG A 163 0.51 -15.06 -1.08
C ARG A 163 1.64 -16.09 -1.26
N ARG A 164 2.74 -15.70 -1.92
CA ARG A 164 3.93 -16.54 -2.16
C ARG A 164 4.91 -16.53 -1.00
N GLU A 165 4.82 -15.51 -0.14
CA GLU A 165 5.68 -15.38 1.03
C GLU A 165 5.18 -16.24 2.20
N PRO A 166 6.09 -16.68 3.08
CA PRO A 166 5.68 -17.35 4.31
C PRO A 166 4.83 -16.39 5.15
N GLN A 167 3.66 -16.86 5.59
CA GLN A 167 2.82 -16.12 6.51
C GLN A 167 3.50 -16.07 7.88
N ILE A 168 3.55 -14.88 8.48
CA ILE A 168 4.26 -14.62 9.74
C ILE A 168 3.23 -14.16 10.77
N SER A 169 3.26 -14.79 11.94
CA SER A 169 2.44 -14.36 13.07
C SER A 169 3.09 -13.18 13.79
N PRO A 170 2.31 -12.17 14.22
CA PRO A 170 2.83 -11.05 14.97
C PRO A 170 3.34 -11.48 16.34
N THR A 171 4.37 -10.80 16.81
CA THR A 171 4.91 -10.97 18.16
C THR A 171 4.18 -10.07 19.15
N LYS A 172 4.40 -10.30 20.45
CA LYS A 172 3.90 -9.39 21.49
C LYS A 172 4.41 -7.95 21.32
N ALA A 173 5.68 -7.79 20.91
CA ALA A 173 6.26 -6.48 20.67
C ALA A 173 5.58 -5.74 19.51
N ASP A 174 5.16 -6.46 18.47
CA ASP A 174 4.39 -5.89 17.34
C ASP A 174 3.04 -5.34 17.81
N VAL A 175 2.36 -6.10 18.67
CA VAL A 175 1.08 -5.69 19.28
C VAL A 175 1.25 -4.46 20.15
N GLU A 176 2.28 -4.42 21.01
CA GLU A 176 2.56 -3.28 21.89
C GLU A 176 2.89 -1.99 21.09
N ILE A 177 3.66 -2.11 20.00
CA ILE A 177 3.92 -0.99 19.08
C ILE A 177 2.61 -0.52 18.44
N PHE A 178 1.78 -1.44 17.97
CA PHE A 178 0.52 -1.08 17.33
C PHE A 178 -0.45 -0.40 18.29
N GLN A 179 -0.60 -0.91 19.52
CA GLN A 179 -1.42 -0.27 20.56
C GLN A 179 -0.92 1.13 20.89
N THR A 180 0.40 1.35 20.89
CA THR A 180 0.99 2.69 21.06
C THR A 180 0.60 3.61 19.90
N ILE A 181 0.67 3.13 18.65
CA ILE A 181 0.25 3.88 17.46
C ILE A 181 -1.23 4.29 17.56
N LEU A 182 -2.12 3.34 17.91
CA LEU A 182 -3.55 3.60 18.08
C LEU A 182 -3.82 4.59 19.20
N GLY A 183 -3.11 4.43 20.33
CA GLY A 183 -3.19 5.35 21.47
C GLY A 183 -2.80 6.77 21.09
N ILE A 184 -1.73 6.96 20.31
CA ILE A 184 -1.33 8.29 19.82
C ILE A 184 -2.43 8.86 18.91
N ALA A 185 -2.88 8.10 17.90
CA ALA A 185 -3.88 8.57 16.94
C ALA A 185 -5.21 8.99 17.63
N ALA A 186 -5.64 8.27 18.66
CA ALA A 186 -6.85 8.58 19.41
C ALA A 186 -6.72 9.77 20.38
N ASN A 187 -5.49 10.20 20.68
CA ASN A 187 -5.21 11.23 21.69
C ASN A 187 -4.68 12.56 21.13
N LEU A 188 -4.53 12.67 19.80
CA LEU A 188 -4.14 13.93 19.18
C LEU A 188 -5.20 15.03 19.33
N PRO A 189 -4.79 16.31 19.30
CA PRO A 189 -5.72 17.44 19.20
C PRO A 189 -6.68 17.31 18.02
N ASP A 190 -7.90 17.83 18.16
CA ASP A 190 -8.98 17.68 17.18
C ASP A 190 -8.62 18.11 15.74
N ASP A 191 -7.78 19.14 15.62
CA ASP A 191 -7.33 19.72 14.35
C ASP A 191 -6.01 19.12 13.83
N ALA A 192 -5.41 18.17 14.55
CA ALA A 192 -4.14 17.56 14.19
C ALA A 192 -4.23 16.90 12.81
N SER A 193 -3.27 17.22 11.95
CA SER A 193 -3.20 16.66 10.59
C SER A 193 -2.47 15.30 10.57
N PRO A 194 -2.51 14.56 9.45
CA PRO A 194 -1.72 13.33 9.30
C PRO A 194 -0.21 13.60 9.42
N SER A 195 0.26 14.80 9.08
CA SER A 195 1.65 15.22 9.29
C SER A 195 2.01 15.35 10.77
N VAL A 196 1.07 15.80 11.62
CA VAL A 196 1.25 15.82 13.07
C VAL A 196 1.33 14.38 13.59
N LEU A 197 0.40 13.51 13.17
CA LEU A 197 0.45 12.09 13.52
C LEU A 197 1.79 11.44 13.12
N ALA A 198 2.23 11.65 11.88
CA ALA A 198 3.52 11.13 11.40
C ALA A 198 4.72 11.60 12.24
N ARG A 199 4.66 12.82 12.80
CA ARG A 199 5.70 13.32 13.70
C ARG A 199 5.64 12.62 15.06
N GLU A 200 4.46 12.50 15.66
CA GLU A 200 4.28 11.88 16.97
C GLU A 200 4.58 10.37 16.95
N LEU A 201 4.38 9.69 15.81
CA LEU A 201 4.74 8.27 15.65
C LEU A 201 6.26 8.00 15.59
N ARG A 202 7.12 9.02 15.55
CA ARG A 202 8.57 8.87 15.41
C ARG A 202 9.19 7.98 16.48
N GLU A 203 8.75 8.13 17.73
CA GLU A 203 9.28 7.36 18.87
C GLU A 203 8.54 6.05 19.10
N ALA A 204 7.33 5.90 18.52
CA ALA A 204 6.52 4.69 18.66
C ALA A 204 7.00 3.53 17.77
N VAL A 205 7.51 3.84 16.57
CA VAL A 205 7.92 2.83 15.59
C VAL A 205 9.21 3.25 14.90
N LYS A 206 10.21 2.35 14.88
CA LYS A 206 11.49 2.57 14.20
C LYS A 206 11.26 2.78 12.71
N SER A 207 11.42 4.02 12.26
CA SER A 207 11.04 4.42 10.91
C SER A 207 11.69 5.75 10.46
N ASN A 208 11.75 5.99 9.15
CA ASN A 208 11.93 7.34 8.60
C ASN A 208 10.57 8.02 8.32
N LEU A 209 10.58 9.26 7.83
CA LEU A 209 9.36 10.01 7.56
C LEU A 209 8.47 9.34 6.51
N ASP A 210 9.05 8.86 5.40
CA ASP A 210 8.30 8.25 4.31
C ASP A 210 7.65 6.93 4.75
N GLU A 211 8.36 6.12 5.54
CA GLU A 211 7.83 4.88 6.13
C GLU A 211 6.64 5.14 7.07
N ARG A 212 6.64 6.26 7.82
CA ARG A 212 5.50 6.64 8.67
C ARG A 212 4.33 7.16 7.86
N ARG A 213 4.59 7.91 6.78
CA ARG A 213 3.55 8.36 5.85
C ARG A 213 2.82 7.18 5.24
N VAL A 214 3.56 6.24 4.66
CA VAL A 214 3.00 5.01 4.08
C VAL A 214 2.24 4.19 5.12
N LEU A 215 2.76 4.06 6.34
CA LEU A 215 2.06 3.37 7.43
C LEU A 215 0.69 4.01 7.72
N ILE A 216 0.63 5.34 7.82
CA ILE A 216 -0.61 6.08 8.06
C ILE A 216 -1.58 5.95 6.88
N GLU A 217 -1.07 6.00 5.65
CA GLU A 217 -1.89 5.80 4.44
C GLU A 217 -2.51 4.41 4.38
N ILE A 218 -1.73 3.36 4.66
CA ILE A 218 -2.23 1.99 4.74
C ILE A 218 -3.35 1.87 5.79
N LEU A 219 -3.15 2.42 6.99
CA LEU A 219 -4.18 2.41 8.03
C LEU A 219 -5.43 3.22 7.64
N SER A 220 -5.24 4.31 6.90
CA SER A 220 -6.35 5.13 6.39
C SER A 220 -7.14 4.38 5.31
N MET A 221 -6.45 3.67 4.41
CA MET A 221 -7.07 2.82 3.39
C MET A 221 -7.83 1.64 4.00
N ALA A 222 -7.26 0.99 5.02
CA ALA A 222 -7.94 -0.04 5.81
C ALA A 222 -9.11 0.52 6.65
N GLY A 223 -9.24 1.85 6.72
CA GLY A 223 -10.28 2.56 7.45
C GLY A 223 -10.10 2.60 8.96
N VAL A 224 -8.94 2.18 9.47
CA VAL A 224 -8.56 2.36 10.89
C VAL A 224 -8.44 3.85 11.20
N LEU A 225 -7.85 4.62 10.28
CA LEU A 225 -7.76 6.08 10.32
C LEU A 225 -8.72 6.68 9.28
N LYS A 226 -10.02 6.49 9.49
CA LYS A 226 -11.07 6.93 8.56
C LYS A 226 -11.55 8.35 8.86
N PRO A 227 -11.53 9.28 7.89
CA PRO A 227 -12.18 10.57 8.04
C PRO A 227 -13.70 10.42 8.17
N ARG A 228 -14.35 11.02 9.18
CA ARG A 228 -15.77 10.77 9.53
C ARG A 228 -16.75 11.03 8.38
N ASN A 229 -16.50 12.06 7.56
CA ASN A 229 -17.43 12.53 6.53
C ASN A 229 -16.99 12.18 5.11
N ARG A 230 -16.15 11.14 4.94
CA ARG A 230 -15.66 10.73 3.63
C ARG A 230 -15.62 9.21 3.50
N PRO A 231 -15.84 8.67 2.29
CA PRO A 231 -15.73 7.24 2.07
C PRO A 231 -14.28 6.77 2.23
N SER A 232 -14.08 5.56 2.73
CA SER A 232 -12.79 4.85 2.71
C SER A 232 -13.04 3.45 2.17
N TYR A 233 -11.98 2.69 1.89
CA TYR A 233 -12.08 1.34 1.34
C TYR A 233 -12.54 0.28 2.37
N ASP A 234 -12.99 0.71 3.57
CA ASP A 234 -13.39 -0.18 4.66
C ASP A 234 -14.70 -0.94 4.39
N ARG A 235 -15.65 -0.30 3.70
CA ARG A 235 -17.00 -0.84 3.47
C ARG A 235 -17.39 -0.93 2.00
N GLU A 236 -16.88 -0.03 1.17
CA GLU A 236 -17.22 0.05 -0.26
C GLU A 236 -15.99 0.42 -1.09
N PHE A 237 -16.07 0.25 -2.40
CA PHE A 237 -15.02 0.73 -3.29
C PHE A 237 -15.19 2.22 -3.56
N VAL A 238 -14.12 2.99 -3.35
CA VAL A 238 -14.13 4.44 -3.59
C VAL A 238 -13.71 4.72 -5.02
N ASN A 239 -14.66 5.16 -5.85
CA ASN A 239 -14.38 5.51 -7.24
C ASN A 239 -13.43 6.72 -7.32
N PRO A 240 -12.62 6.85 -8.39
CA PRO A 240 -11.70 7.98 -8.60
C PRO A 240 -12.37 9.35 -8.44
N SER A 241 -13.61 9.50 -8.90
CA SER A 241 -14.36 10.77 -8.77
C SER A 241 -14.68 11.15 -7.32
N GLN A 242 -14.66 10.18 -6.40
CA GLN A 242 -14.90 10.38 -4.97
C GLN A 242 -13.60 10.61 -4.18
N ARG A 243 -12.43 10.27 -4.77
CA ARG A 243 -11.09 10.45 -4.17
C ARG A 243 -10.64 11.91 -4.29
N GLN A 244 -11.35 12.80 -3.61
CA GLN A 244 -11.04 14.22 -3.64
C GLN A 244 -9.66 14.48 -3.04
N HIS A 245 -8.85 15.30 -3.70
CA HIS A 245 -7.61 15.83 -3.13
C HIS A 245 -7.82 17.26 -2.64
N THR A 246 -6.89 17.76 -1.84
CA THR A 246 -6.88 19.18 -1.50
C THR A 246 -6.41 19.99 -2.70
N GLY A 247 -6.81 21.26 -2.80
CA GLY A 247 -6.24 22.18 -3.79
C GLY A 247 -4.79 22.60 -3.48
N GLN A 248 -4.18 22.02 -2.44
CA GLN A 248 -2.84 22.34 -1.99
C GLN A 248 -1.83 21.48 -2.76
N HIS A 249 -1.03 22.13 -3.59
CA HIS A 249 -0.04 21.50 -4.46
C HIS A 249 1.19 20.96 -3.71
N ASN A 250 1.33 21.25 -2.42
CA ASN A 250 2.42 20.79 -1.55
C ASN A 250 1.98 19.69 -0.56
N ASN A 251 0.78 19.15 -0.72
CA ASN A 251 0.23 18.13 0.15
C ASN A 251 0.33 16.76 -0.54
N ASP A 252 1.34 16.00 -0.16
CA ASP A 252 1.67 14.71 -0.78
C ASP A 252 0.90 13.52 -0.17
N TRP A 253 -0.07 13.77 0.73
CA TRP A 253 -0.84 12.69 1.34
C TRP A 253 -1.84 12.07 0.36
N GLY A 254 -1.85 10.73 0.31
CA GLY A 254 -2.83 9.95 -0.44
C GLY A 254 -4.24 10.02 0.15
N TYR A 255 -5.23 9.71 -0.68
CA TYR A 255 -6.60 9.49 -0.22
C TYR A 255 -6.72 8.12 0.48
N PRO A 256 -7.42 7.98 1.62
CA PRO A 256 -8.19 9.02 2.32
C PRO A 256 -7.39 9.77 3.41
N ALA A 257 -6.13 9.38 3.66
CA ALA A 257 -5.31 9.90 4.75
C ALA A 257 -5.25 11.43 4.79
N ILE A 258 -5.13 12.08 3.63
CA ILE A 258 -5.09 13.55 3.50
C ILE A 258 -6.21 14.30 4.26
N TRP A 259 -7.36 13.65 4.41
CA TRP A 259 -8.53 14.23 5.07
C TRP A 259 -8.66 13.90 6.54
N TRP A 260 -7.89 12.95 7.06
CA TRP A 260 -7.97 12.55 8.46
C TRP A 260 -7.55 13.71 9.36
N ARG A 261 -8.24 13.88 10.48
CA ARG A 261 -7.92 14.81 11.55
C ARG A 261 -7.91 14.10 12.89
N GLY A 262 -7.24 14.67 13.90
CA GLY A 262 -7.21 14.07 15.24
C GLY A 262 -8.60 13.84 15.84
N SER A 263 -9.58 14.69 15.50
CA SER A 263 -10.98 14.50 15.87
C SER A 263 -11.64 13.26 15.26
N ASP A 264 -11.11 12.71 14.16
CA ASP A 264 -11.59 11.46 13.59
C ASP A 264 -11.17 10.25 14.44
N GLY A 265 -9.98 10.32 15.06
CA GLY A 265 -9.44 9.28 15.93
C GLY A 265 -9.24 7.93 15.24
N VAL A 266 -9.55 6.87 15.97
CA VAL A 266 -9.41 5.46 15.53
C VAL A 266 -10.79 4.84 15.39
N ASN A 267 -11.04 4.15 14.29
CA ASN A 267 -12.29 3.46 14.00
C ASN A 267 -12.24 1.99 14.47
N ALA A 268 -12.90 1.66 15.58
CA ALA A 268 -12.88 0.30 16.13
C ALA A 268 -13.54 -0.74 15.21
N SER A 269 -14.49 -0.35 14.36
CA SER A 269 -15.12 -1.29 13.41
C SER A 269 -14.12 -1.82 12.39
N ALA A 270 -13.20 -0.97 11.92
CA ALA A 270 -12.14 -1.40 11.00
C ALA A 270 -11.07 -2.23 11.72
N LEU A 271 -10.77 -1.90 12.98
CA LEU A 271 -9.87 -2.72 13.81
C LEU A 271 -10.38 -4.14 13.96
N ALA A 272 -11.66 -4.33 14.28
CA ALA A 272 -12.25 -5.67 14.44
C ALA A 272 -12.18 -6.53 13.15
N VAL A 273 -12.05 -5.92 11.98
CA VAL A 273 -11.95 -6.63 10.70
C VAL A 273 -10.53 -7.12 10.43
N PHE A 274 -9.54 -6.23 10.56
CA PHE A 274 -8.16 -6.52 10.16
C PHE A 274 -7.29 -7.00 11.33
N PHE A 275 -7.64 -6.59 12.55
CA PHE A 275 -6.86 -6.81 13.77
C PHE A 275 -7.77 -7.35 14.91
N PRO A 276 -8.47 -8.48 14.71
CA PRO A 276 -9.48 -8.96 15.65
C PRO A 276 -8.94 -9.30 17.04
N ASP A 277 -7.63 -9.55 17.14
CA ASP A 277 -6.94 -9.90 18.40
C ASP A 277 -6.42 -8.65 19.16
N ILE A 278 -6.65 -7.44 18.63
CA ILE A 278 -6.22 -6.19 19.25
C ILE A 278 -7.36 -5.60 20.08
N GLU A 279 -7.16 -5.57 21.39
CA GLU A 279 -8.05 -4.83 22.29
C GLU A 279 -7.76 -3.33 22.19
N PHE A 280 -8.79 -2.54 21.88
CA PHE A 280 -8.73 -1.09 21.83
C PHE A 280 -10.02 -0.49 22.42
N ALA A 281 -9.88 0.30 23.48
CA ALA A 281 -10.99 1.04 24.07
C ALA A 281 -11.10 2.41 23.38
N GLU A 282 -12.21 2.68 22.71
CA GLU A 282 -12.48 4.01 22.16
C GLU A 282 -12.57 5.03 23.31
N LYS A 283 -12.18 6.28 23.04
CA LYS A 283 -12.53 7.40 23.92
C LYS A 283 -14.04 7.46 24.01
N GLN A 284 -14.58 7.33 25.22
CA GLN A 284 -15.95 7.79 25.49
C GLN A 284 -15.96 9.30 25.21
N GLY A 285 -16.74 9.69 24.21
CA GLY A 285 -16.97 11.10 23.87
C GLY A 285 -17.73 11.84 24.96
#